data_AF-A0A397U186-F1
#
_entry.id   AF-A0A397U186-F1
#
_cell.length_a   1.000
_cell.length_b   1.000
_cell.length_c   1.000
_cell.angle_alpha   90.00
_cell.angle_beta   90.00
_cell.angle_gamma   90.00
#
_symmetry.space_group_name_H-M   'P 1'
#
loop_
_entity.id
_entity.type
_entity.pdbx_description
1 polymer ?
#
loop_
_entity_poly.entity_id
_entity_poly.type
_entity_poly.pdbx_seq_one_letter_code
_entity_poly.pdbx_strand_id
1 'polypeptide(L)'
;MESNVCHYGECIECGGANSGSNWCSKCEIAFLRHNFRMWTSGNLKIDKMIQQTQLSAFGCVDYLEWIPFENFDFVKYHARGAFSVIYSSVWLEGPRYISDNESQEWIRSGPTTCALKRIENSQFICQEYLDNSGTSKADKNHVTVGQSNHSILLIFSETKQEKS
;
A
#
# COMPACT_ATOMS: atom_id res chain seq x y z
N MET A 1 -10.29 -31.94 -16.11
CA MET A 1 -10.44 -31.00 -14.98
C MET A 1 -10.41 -29.62 -15.59
N GLU A 2 -11.57 -29.13 -16.00
CA GLU A 2 -11.71 -27.76 -16.51
C GLU A 2 -11.53 -26.82 -15.32
N SER A 3 -10.50 -25.99 -15.38
CA SER A 3 -10.30 -24.89 -14.46
C SER A 3 -11.56 -24.01 -14.50
N ASN A 4 -12.24 -23.86 -13.37
CA ASN A 4 -13.22 -22.79 -13.17
C ASN A 4 -12.47 -21.46 -13.33
N VAL A 5 -12.36 -20.97 -14.56
CA VAL A 5 -11.87 -19.63 -14.84
C VAL A 5 -12.98 -18.69 -14.42
N CYS A 6 -12.84 -18.05 -13.25
CA CYS A 6 -13.68 -16.92 -12.90
C CYS A 6 -13.46 -15.85 -13.98
N HIS A 7 -14.42 -15.73 -14.90
CA HIS A 7 -14.29 -14.81 -16.02
C HIS A 7 -14.69 -13.42 -15.54
N TYR A 8 -13.73 -12.63 -15.06
CA TYR A 8 -13.93 -11.25 -14.61
C TYR A 8 -14.14 -10.25 -15.78
N GLY A 9 -14.57 -10.75 -16.94
CA GLY A 9 -14.68 -9.99 -18.18
C GLY A 9 -13.34 -9.63 -18.81
N GLU A 10 -13.40 -8.72 -19.78
CA GLU A 10 -12.30 -8.19 -20.56
C GLU A 10 -11.90 -6.80 -20.05
N CYS A 11 -10.61 -6.49 -20.11
CA CYS A 11 -10.06 -5.20 -19.73
C CYS A 11 -10.31 -4.17 -20.82
N ILE A 12 -10.97 -3.06 -20.48
CA ILE A 12 -11.28 -1.97 -21.40
C ILE A 12 -10.04 -1.33 -22.03
N GLU A 13 -8.90 -1.34 -21.33
CA GLU A 13 -7.66 -0.69 -21.76
C GLU A 13 -6.85 -1.52 -22.75
N CYS A 14 -6.76 -2.84 -22.55
CA CYS A 14 -5.86 -3.70 -23.35
C CYS A 14 -6.54 -4.85 -24.09
N GLY A 15 -7.85 -5.05 -23.92
CA GLY A 15 -8.59 -6.18 -24.51
C GLY A 15 -8.20 -7.57 -23.96
N GLY A 16 -7.39 -7.61 -22.89
CA GLY A 16 -7.01 -8.85 -22.22
C GLY A 16 -8.00 -9.27 -21.14
N ALA A 17 -7.91 -10.52 -20.66
CA ALA A 17 -8.73 -10.96 -19.52
C ALA A 17 -8.40 -10.18 -18.23
N ASN A 18 -9.43 -9.76 -17.50
CA ASN A 18 -9.27 -9.17 -16.17
C ASN A 18 -8.79 -10.20 -15.15
N SER A 19 -8.00 -9.74 -14.18
CA SER A 19 -7.47 -10.55 -13.07
C SER A 19 -8.37 -10.49 -11.82
N GLY A 20 -9.26 -9.51 -11.75
CA GLY A 20 -10.30 -9.37 -10.73
C GLY A 20 -11.46 -8.53 -11.24
N SER A 21 -12.50 -8.36 -10.43
CA SER A 21 -13.65 -7.52 -10.77
C SER A 21 -13.19 -6.12 -11.16
N ASN A 22 -13.40 -5.74 -12.42
CA ASN A 22 -13.00 -4.46 -13.01
C ASN A 22 -11.49 -4.16 -12.89
N TRP A 23 -10.64 -5.17 -12.71
CA TRP A 23 -9.20 -4.98 -12.49
C TRP A 23 -8.34 -5.84 -13.40
N CYS A 24 -7.42 -5.20 -14.11
CA CYS A 24 -6.42 -5.85 -14.94
C CYS A 24 -5.03 -5.67 -14.33
N SER A 25 -4.46 -6.75 -13.78
CA SER A 25 -3.12 -6.76 -13.20
C SER A 25 -2.05 -6.25 -14.17
N LYS A 26 -2.14 -6.62 -15.45
CA LYS A 26 -1.17 -6.22 -16.48
C LYS A 26 -1.17 -4.71 -16.70
N CYS A 27 -2.35 -4.11 -16.88
CA CYS A 27 -2.48 -2.67 -17.08
C CYS A 27 -2.05 -1.90 -15.84
N GLU A 28 -2.50 -2.32 -14.65
CA GLU A 28 -2.15 -1.66 -13.39
C GLU A 28 -0.63 -1.74 -13.13
N ILE A 29 -0.02 -2.92 -13.27
CA ILE A 29 1.43 -3.08 -13.10
C ILE A 29 2.21 -2.23 -14.12
N ALA A 30 1.74 -2.14 -15.38
CA ALA A 30 2.37 -1.30 -16.38
C ALA A 30 2.29 0.19 -16.02
N PHE A 31 1.12 0.66 -15.56
CA PHE A 31 0.91 2.02 -15.06
C PHE A 31 1.81 2.32 -13.85
N LEU A 32 1.85 1.43 -12.85
CA LEU A 32 2.69 1.57 -11.67
C LEU A 32 4.18 1.65 -12.05
N ARG A 33 4.65 0.73 -12.91
CA ARG A 33 6.04 0.73 -13.40
C ARG A 33 6.44 2.05 -14.05
N HIS A 34 5.53 2.65 -14.84
CA HIS A 34 5.78 3.95 -15.46
C HIS A 34 5.96 5.05 -14.40
N ASN A 35 5.19 4.98 -13.31
CA ASN A 35 5.19 5.97 -12.24
C ASN A 35 6.28 5.77 -11.16
N PHE A 36 7.05 4.69 -11.18
CA PHE A 36 8.12 4.46 -10.19
C PHE A 36 9.19 5.57 -10.14
N ARG A 37 9.30 6.37 -11.20
CA ARG A 37 10.23 7.52 -11.26
C ARG A 37 9.61 8.84 -10.80
N MET A 38 8.30 8.88 -10.58
CA MET A 38 7.56 10.11 -10.22
C MET A 38 7.55 10.38 -8.72
N TRP A 39 7.94 9.40 -7.90
CA TRP A 39 8.00 9.52 -6.46
C TRP A 39 9.22 8.79 -5.89
N THR A 40 9.65 9.21 -4.71
CA THR A 40 10.62 8.50 -3.88
C THR A 40 10.36 8.83 -2.42
N SER A 41 10.60 7.87 -1.53
CA SER A 41 10.60 8.12 -0.08
C SER A 41 11.89 8.77 0.42
N GLY A 42 12.90 8.94 -0.45
CA GLY A 42 14.27 9.25 -0.05
C GLY A 42 15.01 8.05 0.55
N ASN A 43 14.37 6.88 0.66
CA ASN A 43 14.97 5.63 1.14
C ASN A 43 14.83 4.53 0.08
N LEU A 44 15.92 4.22 -0.62
CA LEU A 44 15.94 3.23 -1.69
C LEU A 44 15.46 1.83 -1.27
N LYS A 45 15.64 1.45 -0.01
CA LYS A 45 15.17 0.14 0.47
C LYS A 45 13.64 0.10 0.58
N ILE A 46 13.04 1.17 1.10
CA ILE A 46 11.58 1.32 1.18
C ILE A 46 10.99 1.40 -0.22
N ASP A 47 11.58 2.21 -1.11
CA ASP A 47 11.12 2.35 -2.48
C ASP A 47 11.10 0.99 -3.20
N LYS A 48 12.17 0.20 -3.07
CA LYS A 48 12.24 -1.16 -3.64
C LYS A 48 11.18 -2.09 -3.06
N MET A 49 10.94 -2.04 -1.75
CA MET A 49 9.91 -2.86 -1.10
C MET A 49 8.51 -2.51 -1.63
N ILE A 50 8.16 -1.22 -1.68
CA ILE A 50 6.87 -0.76 -2.22
C ILE A 50 6.71 -1.22 -3.67
N GLN A 51 7.73 -0.97 -4.51
CA GLN A 51 7.73 -1.41 -5.91
C GLN A 51 7.56 -2.92 -6.04
N GLN A 52 8.22 -3.72 -5.21
CA GLN A 52 8.07 -5.18 -5.24
C GLN A 52 6.62 -5.61 -4.96
N THR A 53 5.97 -5.05 -3.94
CA THR A 53 4.56 -5.37 -3.66
C THR A 53 3.64 -4.97 -4.81
N GLN A 54 3.88 -3.81 -5.43
CA GLN A 54 3.15 -3.31 -6.60
C GLN A 54 3.30 -4.25 -7.81
N LEU A 55 4.50 -4.79 -8.03
CA LEU A 55 4.78 -5.72 -9.12
C LEU A 55 4.21 -7.13 -8.90
N SER A 56 3.94 -7.51 -7.65
CA SER A 56 3.40 -8.81 -7.25
C SER A 56 1.93 -8.75 -6.83
N ALA A 57 1.22 -7.66 -7.12
CA ALA A 57 -0.16 -7.45 -6.72
C ALA A 57 -1.09 -8.53 -7.33
N PHE A 58 -2.00 -9.06 -6.50
CA PHE A 58 -3.05 -9.98 -6.94
C PHE A 58 -4.44 -9.33 -7.02
N GLY A 59 -4.58 -8.10 -6.54
CA GLY A 59 -5.79 -7.31 -6.54
C GLY A 59 -5.52 -5.82 -6.46
N CYS A 60 -6.55 -5.01 -6.71
CA CYS A 60 -6.50 -3.55 -6.76
C CYS A 60 -6.11 -2.86 -5.43
N VAL A 61 -6.16 -3.59 -4.32
CA VAL A 61 -5.84 -3.09 -2.97
C VAL A 61 -4.78 -3.94 -2.24
N ASP A 62 -4.12 -4.86 -2.96
CA ASP A 62 -3.24 -5.88 -2.37
C ASP A 62 -1.75 -5.46 -2.31
N TYR A 63 -1.45 -4.18 -2.46
CA TYR A 63 -0.08 -3.69 -2.54
C TYR A 63 0.10 -2.33 -1.89
N LEU A 64 1.35 -1.96 -1.67
CA LEU A 64 1.70 -0.74 -0.98
C LEU A 64 1.63 0.48 -1.89
N GLU A 65 1.24 1.59 -1.30
CA GLU A 65 1.27 2.89 -1.95
C GLU A 65 2.17 3.84 -1.17
N TRP A 66 3.00 4.57 -1.90
CA TRP A 66 3.76 5.68 -1.32
C TRP A 66 2.87 6.92 -1.26
N ILE A 67 2.67 7.46 -0.06
CA ILE A 67 1.88 8.68 0.16
C ILE A 67 2.79 9.74 0.80
N PRO A 68 2.95 10.92 0.18
CA PRO A 68 3.68 12.04 0.78
C PRO A 68 3.08 12.46 2.14
N PHE A 69 3.93 12.88 3.09
CA PHE A 69 3.48 13.16 4.45
C PHE A 69 2.51 14.37 4.51
N GLU A 70 2.64 15.30 3.57
CA GLU A 70 1.76 16.45 3.39
C GLU A 70 0.30 16.08 3.06
N ASN A 71 0.02 14.85 2.64
CA ASN A 71 -1.33 14.35 2.41
C ASN A 71 -2.02 13.86 3.70
N PHE A 72 -1.39 14.08 4.86
CA PHE A 72 -1.94 13.77 6.18
C PHE A 72 -2.20 15.05 6.99
N ASP A 73 -3.38 15.12 7.60
CA ASP A 73 -3.78 16.22 8.47
C ASP A 73 -4.24 15.70 9.85
N PHE A 74 -4.28 16.59 10.83
CA PHE A 74 -4.66 16.28 12.22
C PHE A 74 -3.83 15.15 12.85
N VAL A 75 -2.53 15.11 12.53
CA VAL A 75 -1.60 14.12 13.10
C VAL A 75 -1.50 14.31 14.61
N LYS A 76 -1.99 13.33 15.37
CA LYS A 76 -2.03 13.36 16.83
C LYS A 76 -1.34 12.14 17.39
N TYR A 77 -0.47 12.35 18.37
CA TYR A 77 0.14 11.26 19.11
C TYR A 77 -0.93 10.37 19.74
N HIS A 78 -0.77 9.05 19.60
CA HIS A 78 -1.66 8.07 20.20
C HIS A 78 -0.95 7.26 21.28
N ALA A 79 0.15 6.58 20.93
CA ALA A 79 0.88 5.72 21.85
C ALA A 79 2.33 5.50 21.41
N ARG A 80 3.21 5.19 22.37
CA ARG A 80 4.59 4.75 22.12
C ARG A 80 4.76 3.31 22.62
N GLY A 81 5.20 2.44 21.73
CA GLY A 81 5.68 1.11 22.06
C GLY A 81 7.21 1.08 22.17
N ALA A 82 7.76 -0.12 22.37
CA ALA A 82 9.21 -0.30 22.52
C ALA A 82 10.02 0.10 21.27
N PHE A 83 9.45 -0.08 20.08
CA PHE A 83 10.14 0.11 18.79
C PHE A 83 9.37 1.01 17.81
N SER A 84 8.27 1.62 18.24
CA SER A 84 7.46 2.46 17.34
C SER A 84 6.59 3.45 18.10
N VAL A 85 6.20 4.51 17.40
CA VAL A 85 5.22 5.49 17.85
C VAL A 85 4.04 5.46 16.89
N ILE A 86 2.84 5.39 17.45
CA ILE A 86 1.58 5.41 16.73
C ILE A 86 0.97 6.80 16.88
N TYR A 87 0.48 7.32 15.76
CA TYR A 87 -0.29 8.55 15.65
C TYR A 87 -1.64 8.24 15.01
N SER A 88 -2.68 8.96 15.37
CA SER A 88 -3.88 9.06 14.54
C SER A 88 -3.74 10.22 13.56
N SER A 89 -4.40 10.12 12.42
CA SER A 89 -4.35 11.15 11.37
C SER A 89 -5.56 11.02 10.44
N VAL A 90 -5.73 12.01 9.55
CA VAL A 90 -6.64 11.95 8.40
C VAL A 90 -5.79 11.94 7.13
N TRP A 91 -5.92 10.89 6.32
CA TRP A 91 -5.42 10.88 4.95
C TRP A 91 -6.40 11.64 4.06
N LEU A 92 -5.98 12.79 3.53
CA LEU A 92 -6.86 13.73 2.82
C LEU A 92 -7.48 13.13 1.54
N GLU A 93 -6.70 12.37 0.77
CA GLU A 93 -7.21 11.72 -0.45
C GLU A 93 -7.84 10.35 -0.17
N GLY A 94 -7.39 9.66 0.87
CA GLY A 94 -7.85 8.30 1.18
C GLY A 94 -7.42 7.24 0.16
N PRO A 95 -7.75 5.97 0.42
CA PRO A 95 -7.44 4.87 -0.47
C PRO A 95 -8.10 5.04 -1.83
N ARG A 96 -7.44 4.51 -2.85
CA ARG A 96 -8.03 4.37 -4.18
C ARG A 96 -8.85 3.09 -4.29
N TYR A 97 -9.89 3.16 -5.10
CA TYR A 97 -10.72 2.03 -5.48
C TYR A 97 -11.21 2.22 -6.92
N ILE A 98 -11.71 1.15 -7.52
CA ILE A 98 -12.28 1.19 -8.87
C ILE A 98 -13.77 1.44 -8.71
N SER A 99 -14.30 2.46 -9.38
CA SER A 99 -15.72 2.77 -9.30
C SER A 99 -16.57 1.66 -9.91
N ASP A 100 -17.75 1.43 -9.30
CA ASP A 100 -18.74 0.46 -9.79
C ASP A 100 -19.52 0.95 -11.03
N ASN A 101 -19.16 2.11 -11.58
CA ASN A 101 -19.79 2.68 -12.77
C ASN A 101 -19.24 2.03 -14.05
N GLU A 102 -19.86 2.35 -15.19
CA GLU A 102 -19.46 1.80 -16.49
C GLU A 102 -18.04 2.20 -16.91
N SER A 103 -17.52 3.34 -16.43
CA SER A 103 -16.18 3.79 -16.77
C SER A 103 -15.05 3.10 -16.00
N GLN A 104 -15.36 2.42 -14.89
CA GLN A 104 -14.39 1.66 -14.09
C GLN A 104 -13.13 2.47 -13.74
N GLU A 105 -13.33 3.75 -13.43
CA GLU A 105 -12.28 4.69 -13.15
C GLU A 105 -11.69 4.46 -11.75
N TRP A 106 -10.40 4.75 -11.60
CA TRP A 106 -9.77 4.82 -10.30
C TRP A 106 -10.16 6.12 -9.59
N ILE A 107 -10.82 5.99 -8.44
CA ILE A 107 -11.28 7.11 -7.62
C ILE A 107 -10.66 7.01 -6.22
N ARG A 108 -10.42 8.18 -5.61
CA ARG A 108 -9.98 8.35 -4.23
C ARG A 108 -11.21 8.43 -3.31
N SER A 109 -11.22 7.69 -2.20
CA SER A 109 -12.37 7.69 -1.28
C SER A 109 -12.57 9.03 -0.55
N GLY A 110 -11.59 9.92 -0.59
CA GLY A 110 -11.59 11.18 0.14
C GLY A 110 -11.11 11.01 1.59
N PRO A 111 -11.26 12.07 2.41
CA PRO A 111 -10.69 12.14 3.75
C PRO A 111 -11.02 10.91 4.61
N THR A 112 -10.00 10.15 4.98
CA THR A 112 -10.14 8.88 5.69
C THR A 112 -9.29 8.88 6.95
N THR A 113 -9.88 8.52 8.09
CA THR A 113 -9.10 8.40 9.34
C THR A 113 -8.14 7.21 9.25
N CYS A 114 -6.89 7.41 9.66
CA CYS A 114 -5.84 6.41 9.60
C CYS A 114 -4.94 6.43 10.84
N ALA A 115 -4.11 5.41 10.98
CA ALA A 115 -3.08 5.30 12.01
C ALA A 115 -1.69 5.35 11.37
N LEU A 116 -0.87 6.34 11.70
CA LEU A 116 0.52 6.40 11.24
C LEU A 116 1.41 5.69 12.25
N LYS A 117 2.26 4.75 11.81
CA LYS A 117 3.22 4.08 12.69
C LYS A 117 4.63 4.42 12.26
N ARG A 118 5.29 5.25 13.07
CA ARG A 118 6.70 5.56 12.94
C ARG A 118 7.52 4.47 13.62
N ILE A 119 8.39 3.80 12.89
CA ILE A 119 9.32 2.81 13.46
C ILE A 119 10.55 3.55 13.97
N GLU A 120 10.93 3.27 15.22
CA GLU A 120 12.14 3.80 15.82
C GLU A 120 13.31 2.84 15.52
N ASN A 121 14.39 3.38 14.94
CA ASN A 121 15.56 2.66 14.38
C ASN A 121 15.30 1.90 13.07
N SER A 122 15.76 2.48 11.95
CA SER A 122 15.55 2.00 10.57
C SER A 122 16.18 0.63 10.24
N GLN A 123 17.07 0.11 11.09
CA GLN A 123 17.69 -1.21 10.91
C GLN A 123 16.67 -2.36 11.08
N PHE A 124 15.61 -2.16 11.87
CA PHE A 124 14.57 -3.17 12.09
C PHE A 124 13.62 -3.35 10.89
N ILE A 125 13.49 -2.34 10.03
CA ILE A 125 12.62 -2.38 8.84
C ILE A 125 13.06 -3.49 7.88
N CYS A 126 14.38 -3.74 7.76
CA CYS A 126 14.90 -4.80 6.89
C CYS A 126 14.76 -6.19 7.50
N GLN A 127 14.99 -6.34 8.81
CA GLN A 127 15.02 -7.65 9.46
C GLN A 127 13.62 -8.28 9.52
N GLU A 128 12.62 -7.49 9.95
CA GLU A 128 11.25 -7.97 10.16
C GLU A 128 10.55 -8.41 8.86
N TYR A 129 10.89 -7.79 7.73
CA TYR A 129 10.34 -8.15 6.42
C TYR A 129 11.08 -9.32 5.76
N LEU A 130 12.41 -9.39 5.92
CA LEU A 130 13.22 -10.48 5.36
C LEU A 130 12.97 -11.81 6.10
N ASP A 131 12.87 -11.79 7.42
CA ASP A 131 12.69 -13.01 8.23
C ASP A 131 11.28 -13.63 8.04
N ASN A 132 10.27 -12.82 7.71
CA ASN A 132 8.90 -13.29 7.44
C ASN A 132 8.66 -13.75 5.99
N SER A 133 9.68 -13.71 5.13
CA SER A 133 9.60 -14.25 3.77
C SER A 133 9.78 -15.79 3.70
N GLY A 134 9.96 -16.46 4.85
CA GLY A 134 10.36 -17.87 4.91
C GLY A 134 9.60 -18.79 5.88
N THR A 135 8.52 -18.38 6.55
CA THR A 135 7.86 -19.24 7.56
C THR A 135 6.37 -19.47 7.34
N SER A 136 6.01 -20.74 7.52
CA SER A 136 4.73 -21.40 7.30
C SER A 136 3.55 -20.82 8.08
N LYS A 137 2.35 -21.01 7.51
CA LYS A 137 1.01 -20.95 8.12
C LYS A 137 1.00 -21.18 9.66
N ALA A 138 1.14 -20.13 10.45
CA ALA A 138 0.66 -20.05 11.83
C ALA A 138 0.71 -18.57 12.28
N ASP A 139 -0.37 -18.11 12.89
CA ASP A 139 -0.51 -16.85 13.64
C ASP A 139 -0.30 -15.53 12.88
N LYS A 140 -1.34 -15.13 12.16
CA LYS A 140 -1.51 -13.82 11.50
C LYS A 140 -1.74 -12.66 12.51
N ASN A 141 -0.85 -12.50 13.49
CA ASN A 141 -0.74 -11.23 14.22
C ASN A 141 0.03 -10.24 13.33
N HIS A 142 -0.76 -9.52 12.54
CA HIS A 142 -0.41 -8.63 11.44
C HIS A 142 0.72 -7.64 11.80
N VAL A 143 1.89 -7.85 11.21
CA VAL A 143 2.75 -6.74 10.79
C VAL A 143 2.48 -6.58 9.30
N THR A 144 1.55 -5.68 8.99
CA THR A 144 1.06 -5.47 7.64
C THR A 144 1.25 -4.01 7.30
N VAL A 145 1.99 -3.76 6.22
CA VAL A 145 1.83 -2.54 5.45
C VAL A 145 0.76 -2.91 4.41
N GLY A 146 -0.35 -2.19 4.35
CA GLY A 146 -1.52 -2.59 3.55
C GLY A 146 -2.76 -2.94 4.38
N GLN A 147 -3.91 -2.54 3.86
CA GLN A 147 -5.22 -2.39 4.53
C GLN A 147 -5.80 -3.67 5.15
N SER A 148 -6.46 -3.53 6.31
CA SER A 148 -7.65 -4.30 6.67
C SER A 148 -8.69 -3.34 7.27
N ASN A 149 -9.97 -3.67 7.13
CA ASN A 149 -11.16 -2.81 7.04
C ASN A 149 -11.41 -1.68 8.07
N HIS A 150 -10.52 -1.34 8.99
CA HIS A 150 -10.67 -0.14 9.85
C HIS A 150 -9.36 0.61 10.20
N SER A 151 -8.21 0.31 9.57
CA SER A 151 -6.97 1.06 9.86
C SER A 151 -5.97 1.02 8.70
N ILE A 152 -5.60 2.19 8.20
CA ILE A 152 -4.48 2.38 7.27
C ILE A 152 -3.23 2.61 8.10
N LEU A 153 -2.20 1.76 7.94
CA LEU A 153 -0.90 1.85 8.61
C LEU A 153 0.17 2.31 7.63
N LEU A 154 0.73 3.51 7.82
CA LEU A 154 1.81 4.03 6.99
C LEU A 154 3.12 4.03 7.75
N ILE A 155 4.14 3.42 7.16
CA ILE A 155 5.49 3.33 7.70
C ILE A 155 6.34 4.40 7.02
N PHE A 156 6.79 5.38 7.81
CA PHE A 156 7.84 6.30 7.40
C PHE A 156 9.11 5.97 8.18
N SER A 157 10.25 5.84 7.48
CA SER A 157 11.57 5.94 8.12
C SER A 157 12.01 7.39 8.07
N GLU A 158 12.55 7.94 9.17
CA GLU A 158 13.24 9.22 9.11
C GLU A 158 14.33 9.20 8.03
N THR A 159 14.18 10.05 7.02
CA THR A 159 15.34 10.80 6.53
C THR A 159 15.31 12.13 7.28
N LYS A 160 16.41 12.46 7.95
CA LYS A 160 16.52 13.63 8.82
C LYS A 160 15.88 14.87 8.18
N GLN A 161 14.76 15.32 8.73
CA GLN A 161 14.41 16.73 8.76
C GLN A 161 14.13 17.11 10.21
N GLU A 162 15.22 17.35 10.93
CA GLU A 162 15.18 18.38 11.96
C GLU A 162 14.83 19.69 11.24
N LYS A 163 13.70 20.29 11.61
CA LYS A 163 13.54 21.74 11.51
C LYS A 163 13.10 22.25 12.88
N SER A 164 13.84 23.27 13.30
CA SER A 164 13.91 23.91 14.61
C SER A 164 12.57 24.32 15.21
#